data_AF-A0A940HKG7-F1
#
_entry.id   AF-A0A940HKG7-F1
#
_cell.length_a   1.000
_cell.length_b   1.000
_cell.length_c   1.000
_cell.angle_alpha   90.00
_cell.angle_beta   90.00
_cell.angle_gamma   90.00
#
_symmetry.space_group_name_H-M   'P 1'
#
loop_
_entity.id
_entity.type
_entity.pdbx_description
1 polymer ?
#
loop_
_entity_poly.entity_id
_entity_poly.type
_entity_poly.pdbx_seq_one_letter_code
_entity_poly.pdbx_strand_id
1 'polypeptide(L)'
;MEIRFQNSPKETSTMNTQQLRDNFHVPGLMKDDQLQLVYSHYDRVILGGAKPMNSTVTLANHPELRADYFLERRELGIINVGGDGTVTADGKEFPLSKLDALYLGKGTKDVSFRSNDPKSPATYFLLSAPAHQTYENRKLSKEEASPVTLGDQSTA
;
A
#
# COMPACT_ATOMS: atom_id res chain seq x y z
N MET A 1 -1.97 8.14 -11.89
CA MET A 1 -2.11 7.95 -10.43
C MET A 1 -2.77 9.20 -9.87
N GLU A 2 -3.61 9.13 -8.82
CA GLU A 2 -4.14 10.37 -8.20
C GLU A 2 -3.00 11.08 -7.47
N ILE A 3 -2.89 12.41 -7.59
CA ILE A 3 -1.83 13.19 -6.95
C ILE A 3 -2.47 14.16 -5.95
N ARG A 4 -1.96 14.16 -4.73
CA ARG A 4 -2.34 15.10 -3.67
C ARG A 4 -1.18 15.99 -3.32
N PHE A 5 -1.44 17.29 -3.33
CA PHE A 5 -0.46 18.30 -2.96
C PHE A 5 -0.47 18.53 -1.46
N GLN A 6 0.66 19.01 -0.95
CA GLN A 6 0.76 19.47 0.43
C GLN A 6 -0.02 20.79 0.59
N ASN A 7 -0.68 20.93 1.72
CA ASN A 7 -1.40 22.14 2.11
C ASN A 7 -0.76 22.68 3.41
N SER A 8 -0.60 24.00 3.48
CA SER A 8 -0.13 24.66 4.70
C SER A 8 -1.22 24.66 5.78
N PRO A 9 -0.86 24.84 7.07
CA PRO A 9 -1.84 25.02 8.13
C PRO A 9 -2.80 26.20 7.88
N LYS A 10 -2.29 27.28 7.27
CA LYS A 10 -3.08 28.48 6.95
C LYS A 10 -4.10 28.22 5.84
N GLU A 11 -3.75 27.45 4.81
CA GLU A 11 -4.72 27.05 3.78
C GLU A 11 -5.75 26.09 4.34
N THR A 12 -5.28 25.09 5.08
CA THR A 12 -6.13 24.05 5.69
C THR A 12 -7.16 24.64 6.63
N SER A 13 -6.82 25.66 7.42
CA SER A 13 -7.78 26.31 8.34
C SER A 13 -8.93 27.05 7.66
N THR A 14 -8.82 27.32 6.35
CA THR A 14 -9.86 27.99 5.57
C THR A 14 -10.74 27.03 4.76
N MET A 15 -10.40 25.73 4.76
CA MET A 15 -11.11 24.74 3.97
C MET A 15 -12.49 24.42 4.55
N ASN A 16 -13.48 24.29 3.68
CA ASN A 16 -14.75 23.68 4.03
C ASN A 16 -14.65 22.15 4.11
N THR A 17 -15.71 21.48 4.58
CA THR A 17 -15.75 20.02 4.75
C THR A 17 -15.40 19.26 3.47
N GLN A 18 -15.90 19.69 2.30
CA GLN A 18 -15.63 19.00 1.05
C GLN A 18 -14.17 19.14 0.65
N GLN A 19 -13.61 20.35 0.75
CA GLN A 19 -12.20 20.61 0.48
C GLN A 19 -11.28 19.78 1.38
N LEU A 20 -11.61 19.64 2.67
CA LEU A 20 -10.86 18.76 3.57
C LEU A 20 -10.89 17.30 3.09
N ARG A 21 -12.04 16.80 2.63
CA ARG A 21 -12.17 15.43 2.11
C ARG A 21 -11.36 15.25 0.83
N ASP A 22 -11.49 16.16 -0.12
CA ASP A 22 -10.80 16.11 -1.41
C ASP A 22 -9.27 16.09 -1.21
N ASN A 23 -8.76 16.83 -0.22
CA ASN A 23 -7.32 16.91 0.06
C ASN A 23 -6.80 15.76 0.94
N PHE A 24 -7.55 15.31 1.95
CA PHE A 24 -7.01 14.42 2.99
C PHE A 24 -7.66 13.04 3.09
N HIS A 25 -8.88 12.86 2.58
CA HIS A 25 -9.57 11.58 2.60
C HIS A 25 -9.45 10.85 1.28
N VAL A 26 -9.01 9.60 1.29
CA VAL A 26 -8.87 8.75 0.09
C VAL A 26 -10.00 7.72 0.05
N PRO A 27 -11.12 8.00 -0.64
CA PRO A 27 -12.21 7.05 -0.77
C PRO A 27 -11.88 5.97 -1.80
N GLY A 28 -12.38 4.74 -1.58
CA GLY A 28 -12.37 3.70 -2.61
C GLY A 28 -10.98 3.18 -2.98
N LEU A 29 -10.05 3.11 -2.02
CA LEU A 29 -8.70 2.58 -2.22
C LEU A 29 -8.71 1.08 -2.59
N MET A 30 -9.70 0.32 -2.10
CA MET A 30 -9.82 -1.12 -2.36
C MET A 30 -10.92 -1.36 -3.40
N LYS A 31 -10.52 -1.58 -4.66
CA LYS A 31 -11.42 -1.92 -5.77
C LYS A 31 -11.06 -3.27 -6.35
N ASP A 32 -12.08 -4.07 -6.64
CA ASP A 32 -11.92 -5.42 -7.19
C ASP A 32 -11.12 -5.38 -8.49
N ASP A 33 -10.12 -6.25 -8.58
CA ASP A 33 -9.27 -6.46 -9.76
C ASP A 33 -8.52 -5.20 -10.22
N GLN A 34 -8.36 -4.21 -9.33
CA GLN A 34 -7.72 -2.94 -9.63
C GLN A 34 -6.59 -2.61 -8.65
N LEU A 35 -5.58 -1.94 -9.18
CA LEU A 35 -4.58 -1.22 -8.42
C LEU A 35 -5.03 0.24 -8.31
N GLN A 36 -5.24 0.72 -7.09
CA GLN A 36 -5.43 2.15 -6.80
C GLN A 36 -4.18 2.68 -6.12
N LEU A 37 -3.66 3.81 -6.60
CA LEU A 37 -2.50 4.49 -6.04
C LEU A 37 -2.80 5.98 -5.91
N VAL A 38 -2.38 6.57 -4.79
CA VAL A 38 -2.39 8.01 -4.55
C VAL A 38 -1.00 8.46 -4.12
N TYR A 39 -0.45 9.41 -4.88
CA TYR A 39 0.83 10.04 -4.61
C TYR A 39 0.61 11.28 -3.75
N SER A 40 1.11 11.25 -2.53
CA SER A 40 1.10 12.40 -1.63
C SER A 40 2.40 13.19 -1.75
N HIS A 41 2.34 14.51 -1.88
CA HIS A 41 3.53 15.36 -1.82
C HIS A 41 4.11 15.47 -0.40
N TYR A 42 3.40 15.02 0.64
CA TYR A 42 3.98 14.82 1.96
C TYR A 42 4.96 13.63 1.89
N ASP A 43 6.26 13.94 1.97
CA ASP A 43 7.38 12.99 1.84
C ASP A 43 7.36 12.12 0.59
N ARG A 44 6.58 12.52 -0.42
CA ARG A 44 6.38 11.77 -1.66
C ARG A 44 5.86 10.35 -1.40
N VAL A 45 5.17 10.07 -0.30
CA VAL A 45 4.66 8.73 -0.04
C VAL A 45 3.57 8.35 -1.05
N ILE A 46 3.55 7.10 -1.48
CA ILE A 46 2.49 6.56 -2.31
C ILE A 46 1.74 5.54 -1.48
N LEU A 47 0.45 5.79 -1.29
CA LEU A 47 -0.45 4.88 -0.62
C LEU A 47 -1.35 4.21 -1.65
N GLY A 48 -1.71 2.96 -1.40
CA GLY A 48 -2.34 2.14 -2.42
C GLY A 48 -3.18 1.00 -1.88
N GLY A 49 -4.00 0.47 -2.78
CA GLY A 49 -4.80 -0.72 -2.55
C GLY A 49 -4.75 -1.61 -3.78
N ALA A 50 -4.54 -2.90 -3.56
CA ALA A 50 -4.72 -3.95 -4.57
C ALA A 50 -5.65 -5.02 -4.00
N LYS A 51 -6.79 -5.23 -4.65
CA LYS A 51 -7.77 -6.25 -4.26
C LYS A 51 -8.01 -7.20 -5.43
N PRO A 52 -7.10 -8.17 -5.68
CA PRO A 52 -7.29 -9.16 -6.73
C PRO A 52 -8.48 -10.05 -6.36
N MET A 53 -9.56 -10.04 -7.12
CA MET A 53 -10.72 -10.89 -6.85
C MET A 53 -10.76 -12.05 -7.83
N ASN A 54 -10.79 -11.76 -9.13
CA ASN A 54 -10.89 -12.74 -10.21
C ASN A 54 -9.61 -12.82 -11.04
N SER A 55 -8.74 -11.80 -10.94
CA SER A 55 -7.54 -11.70 -11.75
C SER A 55 -6.34 -11.21 -10.92
N THR A 56 -5.15 -11.55 -11.40
CA THR A 56 -3.91 -11.02 -10.85
C THR A 56 -3.82 -9.53 -11.12
N VAL A 57 -3.50 -8.75 -10.09
CA VAL A 57 -3.25 -7.30 -10.19
C VAL A 57 -1.75 -7.07 -10.21
N THR A 58 -1.23 -6.33 -11.18
CA THR A 58 0.21 -6.01 -11.28
C THR A 58 0.49 -4.62 -10.73
N LEU A 59 1.63 -4.44 -10.06
CA LEU A 59 2.13 -3.13 -9.66
C LEU A 59 2.62 -2.36 -10.89
N ALA A 60 1.76 -1.49 -11.43
CA ALA A 60 2.09 -0.70 -12.61
C ALA A 60 3.12 0.38 -12.29
N ASN A 61 4.05 0.61 -13.22
CA ASN A 61 4.90 1.80 -13.20
C ASN A 61 4.13 3.00 -13.77
N HIS A 62 4.32 4.17 -13.16
CA HIS A 62 3.63 5.41 -13.51
C HIS A 62 4.63 6.45 -14.02
N PRO A 63 4.37 7.13 -15.16
CA PRO A 63 5.28 8.14 -15.73
C PRO A 63 5.68 9.25 -14.75
N GLU A 64 4.80 9.56 -13.79
CA GLU A 64 5.02 10.53 -12.72
C GLU A 64 6.24 10.20 -11.83
N LEU A 65 6.67 8.93 -11.80
CA LEU A 65 7.83 8.48 -11.04
C LEU A 65 9.16 8.73 -11.74
N ARG A 66 9.15 8.92 -13.08
CA ARG A 66 10.38 9.08 -13.89
C ARG A 66 11.41 7.97 -13.63
N ALA A 67 10.91 6.73 -13.62
CA ALA A 67 11.66 5.51 -13.37
C ALA A 67 11.27 4.46 -14.43
N ASP A 68 12.11 3.45 -14.64
CA ASP A 68 11.84 2.35 -15.56
C ASP A 68 10.81 1.36 -14.96
N TYR A 69 10.82 1.20 -13.63
CA TYR A 69 9.88 0.36 -12.89
C TYR A 69 9.60 0.96 -11.49
N PHE A 70 8.50 0.53 -10.87
CA PHE A 70 7.93 1.22 -9.70
C PHE A 70 8.91 1.31 -8.50
N LEU A 71 9.65 0.24 -8.19
CA LEU A 71 10.58 0.17 -7.06
C LEU A 71 12.05 0.41 -7.43
N GLU A 72 12.34 1.03 -8.57
CA GLU A 72 13.73 1.34 -8.97
C GLU A 72 14.46 2.19 -7.92
N ARG A 73 13.73 3.14 -7.31
CA ARG A 73 14.22 4.09 -6.31
C ARG A 73 13.28 4.20 -5.11
N ARG A 74 12.53 3.14 -4.82
CA ARG A 74 11.50 3.10 -3.79
C ARG A 74 11.49 1.76 -3.09
N GLU A 75 11.01 1.75 -1.87
CA GLU A 75 10.65 0.55 -1.14
C GLU A 75 9.13 0.48 -0.95
N LEU A 76 8.59 -0.69 -0.63
CA LEU A 76 7.16 -0.91 -0.49
C LEU A 76 6.87 -1.82 0.69
N GLY A 77 6.07 -1.31 1.64
CA GLY A 77 5.41 -2.09 2.67
C GLY A 77 4.02 -2.51 2.20
N ILE A 78 3.69 -3.77 2.45
CA ILE A 78 2.42 -4.40 2.09
C ILE A 78 1.85 -5.02 3.36
N ILE A 79 0.57 -4.80 3.65
CA ILE A 79 -0.17 -5.52 4.69
C ILE A 79 -1.43 -6.09 4.06
N ASN A 80 -1.66 -7.40 4.23
CA ASN A 80 -2.90 -8.01 3.81
C ASN A 80 -3.97 -7.83 4.89
N VAL A 81 -5.05 -7.12 4.61
CA VAL A 81 -6.18 -6.91 5.54
C VAL A 81 -7.42 -7.75 5.19
N GLY A 82 -7.35 -8.53 4.10
CA GLY A 82 -8.44 -9.37 3.59
C GLY A 82 -8.26 -10.86 3.87
N GLY A 83 -8.76 -11.71 2.97
CA GLY A 83 -8.51 -13.16 2.99
C GLY A 83 -7.11 -13.53 2.52
N ASP A 84 -6.81 -14.81 2.42
CA ASP A 84 -5.46 -15.27 2.08
C ASP A 84 -5.12 -15.01 0.60
N GLY A 85 -3.87 -14.64 0.34
CA GLY A 85 -3.39 -14.46 -1.02
C GLY A 85 -1.88 -14.59 -1.14
N THR A 86 -1.35 -14.28 -2.32
CA THR A 86 0.08 -14.35 -2.63
C THR A 86 0.53 -13.08 -3.32
N VAL A 87 1.68 -12.54 -2.87
CA VAL A 87 2.43 -11.53 -3.61
C VAL A 87 3.59 -12.22 -4.32
N THR A 88 3.74 -12.00 -5.61
CA THR A 88 4.91 -12.46 -6.37
C THR A 88 5.80 -11.28 -6.65
N ALA A 89 7.09 -11.36 -6.31
CA ALA A 89 8.10 -10.35 -6.56
C ALA A 89 9.30 -10.98 -7.27
N ASP A 90 9.60 -10.53 -8.49
CA ASP A 90 10.67 -11.06 -9.36
C ASP A 90 10.63 -12.60 -9.48
N GLY A 91 9.41 -13.15 -9.64
CA GLY A 91 9.17 -14.59 -9.74
C GLY A 91 9.16 -15.36 -8.41
N LYS A 92 9.53 -14.74 -7.28
CA LYS A 92 9.44 -15.35 -5.96
C LYS A 92 8.06 -15.12 -5.34
N GLU A 93 7.43 -16.20 -4.88
CA GLU A 93 6.12 -16.15 -4.24
C GLU A 93 6.23 -15.93 -2.72
N PHE A 94 5.39 -15.04 -2.21
CA PHE A 94 5.22 -14.72 -0.79
C PHE A 94 3.75 -14.91 -0.41
N PRO A 95 3.36 -16.04 0.17
CA PRO A 95 2.00 -16.22 0.68
C PRO A 95 1.79 -15.29 1.87
N LEU A 96 0.70 -14.53 1.88
CA LEU A 96 0.34 -13.61 2.96
C LEU A 96 -1.07 -13.91 3.44
N SER A 97 -1.16 -14.35 4.70
CA SER A 97 -2.45 -14.48 5.39
C SER A 97 -2.93 -13.13 5.91
N LYS A 98 -4.16 -13.09 6.42
CA LYS A 98 -4.70 -11.87 7.04
C LYS A 98 -3.78 -11.36 8.16
N LEU A 99 -3.41 -10.09 8.06
CA LEU A 99 -2.47 -9.34 8.90
C LEU A 99 -0.98 -9.68 8.71
N ASP A 100 -0.62 -10.56 7.77
CA ASP A 100 0.77 -10.69 7.38
C ASP A 100 1.24 -9.45 6.62
N ALA A 101 2.52 -9.12 6.81
CA ALA A 101 3.19 -8.03 6.14
C ALA A 101 4.30 -8.55 5.20
N LEU A 102 4.60 -7.76 4.17
CA LEU A 102 5.72 -7.97 3.28
C LEU A 102 6.42 -6.64 3.01
N TYR A 103 7.73 -6.63 3.25
CA TYR A 103 8.62 -5.58 2.81
C TYR A 103 9.26 -5.98 1.48
N LEU A 104 9.14 -5.11 0.48
CA LEU A 104 9.87 -5.18 -0.78
C LEU A 104 10.85 -4.01 -0.87
N GLY A 105 12.13 -4.33 -0.92
CA GLY A 105 13.21 -3.35 -0.99
C GLY A 105 13.37 -2.75 -2.39
N LYS A 106 14.11 -1.65 -2.42
CA LYS A 106 14.55 -0.99 -3.66
C LYS A 106 15.21 -1.98 -4.61
N GLY A 107 14.77 -1.95 -5.87
CA GLY A 107 15.33 -2.73 -6.96
C GLY A 107 14.42 -3.86 -7.45
N THR A 108 13.39 -4.23 -6.68
CA THR A 108 12.40 -5.24 -7.07
C THR A 108 11.63 -4.78 -8.32
N LYS A 109 11.60 -5.56 -9.40
CA LYS A 109 11.08 -5.08 -10.69
C LYS A 109 9.62 -5.43 -10.91
N ASP A 110 9.32 -6.73 -10.86
CA ASP A 110 8.03 -7.28 -11.22
C ASP A 110 7.28 -7.68 -9.96
N VAL A 111 6.21 -6.95 -9.63
CA VAL A 111 5.37 -7.24 -8.46
C VAL A 111 3.94 -7.47 -8.89
N SER A 112 3.33 -8.56 -8.42
CA SER A 112 1.92 -8.87 -8.67
C SER A 112 1.23 -9.46 -7.45
N PHE A 113 -0.08 -9.29 -7.39
CA PHE A 113 -0.95 -9.64 -6.28
C PHE A 113 -2.03 -10.60 -6.77
N ARG A 114 -2.27 -11.70 -6.04
CA ARG A 114 -3.39 -12.62 -6.29
C ARG A 114 -4.08 -13.01 -4.99
N SER A 115 -5.37 -13.31 -5.07
CA SER A 115 -6.10 -13.99 -3.99
C SER A 115 -6.03 -15.49 -4.16
N ASN A 116 -6.05 -16.22 -3.05
CA ASN A 116 -6.14 -17.68 -3.08
C ASN A 116 -7.60 -18.15 -3.28
N ASP A 117 -8.57 -17.39 -2.79
CA ASP A 117 -10.01 -17.65 -2.97
C ASP A 117 -10.76 -16.36 -3.38
N PRO A 118 -11.42 -16.32 -4.55
CA PRO A 118 -12.22 -15.16 -4.99
C PRO A 118 -13.41 -14.86 -4.06
N LYS A 119 -13.90 -15.84 -3.28
CA LYS A 119 -14.99 -15.64 -2.32
C LYS A 119 -14.53 -14.97 -1.03
N SER A 120 -13.22 -15.05 -0.74
CA SER A 120 -12.57 -14.41 0.39
C SER A 120 -11.28 -13.74 -0.09
N PRO A 121 -11.38 -12.66 -0.89
CA PRO A 121 -10.23 -12.09 -1.56
C PRO A 121 -9.28 -11.43 -0.56
N ALA A 122 -7.99 -11.58 -0.83
CA ALA A 122 -6.95 -10.77 -0.22
C ALA A 122 -7.17 -9.29 -0.57
N THR A 123 -6.81 -8.43 0.39
CA THR A 123 -6.92 -6.98 0.25
C THR A 123 -5.61 -6.39 0.72
N TYR A 124 -4.76 -5.99 -0.21
CA TYR A 124 -3.43 -5.51 0.08
C TYR A 124 -3.43 -4.00 0.23
N PHE A 125 -3.15 -3.53 1.44
CA PHE A 125 -2.79 -2.13 1.68
C PHE A 125 -1.32 -1.93 1.37
N LEU A 126 -1.01 -0.90 0.60
CA LEU A 126 0.31 -0.59 0.07
C LEU A 126 0.76 0.76 0.61
N LEU A 127 2.02 0.83 1.07
CA LEU A 127 2.67 2.08 1.41
C LEU A 127 4.10 2.07 0.87
N SER A 128 4.41 2.99 -0.03
CA SER A 128 5.72 3.09 -0.65
C SER A 128 6.37 4.44 -0.38
N ALA A 129 7.65 4.42 -0.03
CA ALA A 129 8.48 5.60 0.17
C ALA A 129 9.69 5.58 -0.79
N PRO A 130 10.27 6.75 -1.14
CA PRO A 130 11.58 6.80 -1.79
C PRO A 130 12.64 6.11 -0.94
N ALA A 131 13.51 5.33 -1.59
CA ALA A 131 14.59 4.60 -0.94
C ALA A 131 15.90 4.79 -1.72
N HIS A 132 17.02 4.85 -1.00
CA HIS A 132 18.35 5.01 -1.59
C HIS A 132 19.22 3.76 -1.42
N GLN A 133 18.97 3.01 -0.34
CA GLN A 133 19.63 1.75 -0.04
C GLN A 133 18.70 0.58 -0.39
N THR A 134 19.29 -0.53 -0.82
CA THR A 134 18.58 -1.79 -1.02
C THR A 134 18.70 -2.64 0.25
N TYR A 135 17.57 -3.18 0.69
CA TYR A 135 17.45 -4.18 1.75
C TYR A 135 16.69 -5.40 1.21
N GLU A 136 16.87 -6.55 1.86
CA GLU A 136 16.27 -7.82 1.46
C GLU A 136 14.74 -7.82 1.58
N ASN A 137 14.07 -8.46 0.61
CA ASN A 137 12.63 -8.67 0.65
C ASN A 137 12.27 -9.61 1.81
N ARG A 138 11.37 -9.18 2.71
CA ARG A 138 11.09 -9.91 3.94
C ARG A 138 9.59 -9.97 4.23
N LYS A 139 9.06 -11.18 4.34
CA LYS A 139 7.75 -11.45 4.93
C LYS A 139 7.87 -11.36 6.45
N LEU A 140 6.85 -10.80 7.10
CA LEU A 140 6.63 -10.89 8.54
C LEU A 140 5.21 -11.40 8.79
N SER A 141 5.06 -12.48 9.55
CA SER A 141 3.74 -12.94 9.95
C SER A 141 3.19 -12.14 11.13
N LYS A 142 1.88 -12.17 11.34
CA LYS A 142 1.27 -11.53 12.52
C LYS A 142 1.81 -12.10 13.85
N GLU A 143 2.23 -13.36 13.87
CA GLU A 143 2.80 -14.03 15.05
C GLU A 143 4.23 -13.56 15.37
N GLU A 144 4.96 -13.05 14.38
CA GLU A 144 6.27 -12.43 14.59
C GLU A 144 6.16 -11.00 15.14
N ALA A 145 4.96 -10.42 15.19
CA ALA A 145 4.72 -9.12 15.79
C ALA A 145 4.67 -9.22 17.32
N SER A 146 5.10 -8.15 18.00
CA SER A 146 5.03 -8.01 19.46
C SER A 146 3.94 -6.98 19.83
N PRO A 147 2.65 -7.37 19.84
CA PRO A 147 1.57 -6.44 20.15
C PRO A 147 1.62 -6.00 21.61
N VAL A 148 1.29 -4.73 21.85
CA VAL A 148 1.17 -4.16 23.19
C VAL A 148 -0.25 -3.63 23.36
N THR A 149 -0.97 -4.15 24.35
CA THR A 149 -2.33 -3.67 24.69
C THR A 149 -2.22 -2.45 25.60
N LEU A 150 -2.75 -1.32 25.14
CA LEU A 150 -2.80 -0.05 25.87
C LEU A 150 -4.21 0.52 25.83
N GLY A 151 -4.51 1.47 26.74
CA GLY A 151 -5.82 2.10 26.87
C GLY A 151 -6.75 1.39 27.86
N ASP A 152 -7.85 2.06 28.20
CA ASP A 152 -8.86 1.55 29.14
C ASP A 152 -10.27 1.87 28.63
N GLN A 153 -11.22 0.96 28.85
CA GLN A 153 -12.61 1.12 28.39
C GLN A 153 -13.30 2.36 28.97
N SER A 154 -12.87 2.82 30.15
CA SER A 154 -13.37 4.07 30.76
C SER A 154 -13.02 5.34 29.98
N THR A 155 -12.09 5.25 29.02
CA THR A 155 -11.67 6.36 28.15
C THR A 155 -12.19 6.25 26.71
N ALA A 156 -13.08 5.29 26.45
CA ALA A 156 -13.69 5.06 25.12
C ALA A 156 -14.79 6.07 24.77
#